data_AF-A0A3C1SGH1-F1
#
_entry.id   AF-A0A3C1SGH1-F1
#
_cell.length_a   1.000
_cell.length_b   1.000
_cell.length_c   1.000
_cell.angle_alpha   90.00
_cell.angle_beta   90.00
_cell.angle_gamma   90.00
#
_symmetry.space_group_name_H-M   'P 1'
#
loop_
_entity.id
_entity.type
_entity.pdbx_description
1 polymer ?
#
loop_
_entity_poly.entity_id
_entity_poly.type
_entity_poly.pdbx_seq_one_letter_code
_entity_poly.pdbx_strand_id
1 'polypeptide(L)' 'MNNFHLSGYIPGAIGRITELHATYYHQHWNFGVFFESKVASGLSDFLSRPESSQDGFWIAVTDGNIIG' A
#
# COMPACT_ATOMS: atom_id res chain seq x y z
N MET A 1 6.63 -12.31 19.99
CA MET A 1 5.45 -11.96 19.19
C MET A 1 5.73 -10.61 18.57
N ASN A 2 5.75 -10.50 17.24
CA ASN A 2 5.94 -9.20 16.61
C ASN A 2 4.71 -8.35 16.92
N ASN A 3 4.93 -7.22 17.59
CA ASN A 3 3.88 -6.30 17.96
C ASN A 3 3.61 -5.39 16.76
N PHE A 4 2.74 -5.82 15.85
CA PHE A 4 2.26 -4.93 14.80
C PHE A 4 1.09 -4.10 15.30
N HIS A 5 0.96 -2.88 14.79
CA HIS A 5 -0.18 -2.01 15.07
C HIS A 5 -0.79 -1.53 13.76
N LEU A 6 -2.07 -1.15 13.83
CA LEU A 6 -2.77 -0.53 12.71
C LEU A 6 -2.58 0.98 12.76
N SER A 7 -2.35 1.59 11.61
CA SER A 7 -2.29 3.03 11.41
C SER A 7 -3.10 3.43 10.18
N GLY A 8 -3.45 4.71 10.08
CA GLY A 8 -3.89 5.32 8.82
C GLY A 8 -2.69 5.68 7.93
N TYR A 9 -2.88 6.61 7.00
CA TYR A 9 -1.83 7.06 6.10
C TYR A 9 -0.58 7.58 6.83
N ILE A 10 0.59 7.12 6.40
CA ILE A 10 1.89 7.71 6.72
C ILE A 10 2.68 7.94 5.43
N PRO A 11 3.56 8.95 5.36
CA PRO A 11 4.41 9.17 4.20
C PRO A 11 5.18 7.90 3.79
N GLY A 12 5.11 7.57 2.49
CA GLY A 12 5.72 6.35 1.94
C GLY A 12 4.77 5.15 1.79
N ALA A 13 3.54 5.22 2.34
CA ALA A 13 2.57 4.12 2.25
C ALA A 13 2.26 3.68 0.81
N ILE A 14 2.05 4.64 -0.11
CA ILE A 14 1.78 4.32 -1.53
C ILE A 14 2.91 3.48 -2.13
N GLY A 15 4.16 3.92 -1.94
CA GLY A 15 5.33 3.22 -2.48
C GLY A 15 5.50 1.83 -1.88
N ARG A 16 5.36 1.71 -0.55
CA ARG A 16 5.57 0.43 0.13
C ARG A 16 4.48 -0.59 -0.18
N ILE A 17 3.20 -0.17 -0.25
CA ILE A 17 2.11 -1.07 -0.67
C ILE A 17 2.30 -1.49 -2.12
N THR A 18 2.70 -0.55 -3.00
CA THR A 18 3.01 -0.84 -4.40
C THR A 18 4.12 -1.87 -4.52
N GLU A 19 5.22 -1.71 -3.80
CA GLU A 19 6.35 -2.65 -3.78
C GLU A 19 5.91 -4.05 -3.30
N LEU A 20 5.16 -4.14 -2.20
CA LEU A 20 4.65 -5.40 -1.66
C LEU A 20 3.81 -6.16 -2.69
N HIS A 21 2.93 -5.45 -3.41
CA HIS A 21 2.12 -6.05 -4.48
C HIS A 21 2.98 -6.40 -5.71
N ALA A 22 3.79 -5.47 -6.19
CA ALA A 22 4.56 -5.65 -7.41
C ALA A 22 5.53 -6.84 -7.30
N THR A 23 6.24 -6.95 -6.19
CA THR A 23 7.19 -8.05 -5.96
C THR A 23 6.50 -9.40 -5.85
N TYR A 24 5.42 -9.50 -5.07
CA TYR A 24 4.63 -10.71 -4.94
C TYR A 24 4.03 -11.16 -6.28
N TYR A 25 3.37 -10.25 -7.01
CA TYR A 25 2.73 -10.60 -8.27
C TYR A 25 3.71 -10.84 -9.41
N HIS A 26 4.88 -10.19 -9.40
CA HIS A 26 5.97 -10.52 -10.31
C HIS A 26 6.44 -11.96 -10.08
N GLN A 27 6.68 -12.36 -8.82
CA GLN A 27 7.21 -13.68 -8.50
C GLN A 27 6.26 -14.83 -8.90
N HIS A 28 4.95 -14.62 -8.81
CA HIS A 28 3.95 -15.67 -9.04
C HIS A 28 3.25 -15.60 -10.41
N TRP A 29 3.21 -14.43 -11.06
CA TRP A 29 2.52 -14.24 -12.34
C TRP A 29 3.33 -13.45 -13.39
N ASN A 30 4.60 -13.11 -13.09
CA ASN A 30 5.50 -12.36 -13.97
C ASN A 30 4.92 -11.00 -14.41
N PHE A 31 4.13 -10.37 -13.55
CA PHE A 31 3.67 -9.01 -13.77
C PHE A 31 4.86 -8.04 -13.74
N GLY A 32 4.74 -6.95 -14.50
CA GLY A 32 5.78 -5.93 -14.61
C GLY A 32 5.22 -4.52 -14.42
N VAL A 33 5.92 -3.54 -14.97
CA VAL A 33 5.67 -2.09 -14.78
C VAL A 33 4.22 -1.67 -14.95
N PHE A 34 3.46 -2.34 -15.83
CA PHE A 34 2.05 -2.05 -16.01
C PHE A 34 1.24 -2.27 -14.73
N PHE A 35 1.41 -3.41 -14.07
CA PHE A 35 0.69 -3.74 -12.83
C PHE A 35 1.15 -2.84 -11.69
N GLU A 36 2.46 -2.65 -11.55
CA GLU A 36 3.04 -1.76 -10.53
C GLU A 36 2.50 -0.32 -10.66
N SER A 37 2.51 0.23 -11.88
CA SER A 37 1.97 1.56 -12.17
C SER A 37 0.47 1.65 -11.85
N LYS A 38 -0.30 0.59 -12.11
CA LYS A 38 -1.73 0.54 -11.82
C LYS A 38 -2.02 0.57 -10.31
N VAL A 39 -1.25 -0.18 -9.52
CA VAL A 39 -1.37 -0.14 -8.05
C VAL A 39 -1.02 1.25 -7.53
N ALA A 40 0.11 1.82 -7.95
CA ALA A 40 0.57 3.13 -7.52
C ALA A 40 -0.43 4.25 -7.86
N SER A 41 -0.93 4.28 -9.10
CA SER A 41 -1.90 5.28 -9.54
C SER A 41 -3.23 5.13 -8.79
N GLY A 42 -3.73 3.89 -8.63
CA GLY A 42 -4.98 3.65 -7.93
C GLY A 42 -4.94 4.07 -6.46
N LEU A 43 -3.84 3.79 -5.76
CA LEU A 43 -3.65 4.24 -4.38
C LEU A 43 -3.53 5.76 -4.28
N SER A 44 -2.81 6.39 -5.21
CA SER A 44 -2.67 7.85 -5.27
C SER A 44 -4.04 8.52 -5.47
N ASP A 45 -4.80 8.04 -6.46
CA ASP A 45 -6.14 8.55 -6.78
C ASP A 45 -7.16 8.31 -5.67
N PHE A 46 -6.97 7.27 -4.85
CA PHE A 46 -7.83 6.99 -3.71
C PHE A 46 -7.51 7.93 -2.55
N LEU A 47 -6.24 8.05 -2.17
CA LEU A 47 -5.79 8.83 -1.02
C LEU A 47 -5.81 10.35 -1.25
N SER A 48 -5.81 10.81 -2.51
CA SER A 48 -5.89 12.24 -2.83
C SER A 48 -7.33 12.79 -2.86
N ARG A 49 -8.35 11.97 -2.61
CA ARG A 49 -9.74 12.41 -2.62
C ARG A 49 -10.03 13.27 -1.39
N PRO A 50 -10.77 14.38 -1.54
CA PRO A 50 -11.30 15.10 -0.39
C PRO A 50 -12.18 14.16 0.43
N GLU A 51 -11.96 14.15 1.74
CA GLU A 51 -12.63 13.31 2.75
C GLU A 51 -14.09 13.01 2.39
N SER A 52 -14.33 11.78 1.94
CA SER A 52 -15.65 11.14 2.01
C SER A 52 -15.67 10.44 3.37
N SER A 53 -16.65 10.77 4.21
CA SER A 53 -16.74 10.30 5.60
C SER A 53 -17.00 8.78 5.74
N GLN A 54 -16.72 8.00 4.71
CA GLN A 54 -17.08 6.59 4.55
C GLN A 54 -15.93 5.70 4.04
N ASP A 55 -14.79 6.28 3.61
CA ASP A 55 -13.66 5.51 3.09
C ASP A 55 -12.65 5.20 4.20
N GLY A 56 -12.20 3.95 4.26
CA GLY A 56 -11.25 3.47 5.25
C GLY A 56 -9.92 3.05 4.63
N PHE A 57 -8.82 3.56 5.19
CA PHE A 57 -7.46 3.15 4.83
C PHE A 57 -6.70 2.75 6.08
N TRP A 58 -6.14 1.55 6.07
CA TRP A 58 -5.33 1.03 7.17
C TRP A 58 -4.08 0.38 6.63
N ILE A 59 -3.01 0.50 7.41
CA ILE A 59 -1.74 -0.18 7.21
C ILE A 59 -1.34 -0.89 8.50
N ALA A 60 -0.67 -2.03 8.36
CA ALA A 60 -0.01 -2.74 9.44
C ALA A 60 1.46 -2.31 9.52
N VAL A 61 1.89 -1.88 10.71
CA VAL A 61 3.24 -1.36 10.95
C VAL A 61 3.92 -2.16 12.06
N THR A 62 5.16 -2.58 11.82
CA THR A 62 6.05 -3.24 12.80
C THR A 62 7.41 -2.57 12.78
N ASP A 63 7.90 -2.14 13.94
CA ASP A 63 9.21 -1.46 14.08
C ASP A 63 9.42 -0.30 13.09
N GLY A 64 8.36 0.47 12.84
CA GLY A 64 8.36 1.60 11.89
C GLY A 64 8.26 1.20 10.41
N ASN A 65 8.23 -0.09 10.09
CA ASN A 65 8.10 -0.60 8.73
C ASN A 65 6.64 -0.97 8.41
N ILE A 66 6.16 -0.53 7.25
CA ILE A 66 4.87 -0.97 6.72
C ILE A 66 5.04 -2.39 6.17
N ILE A 67 4.23 -3.31 6.68
CA ILE A 67 4.27 -4.74 6.36
C ILE A 67 3.01 -5.24 5.66
N GLY A 68 1.95 -4.42 5.60
CA GLY A 68 0.67 -4.76 4.96
C GLY A 68 -0.35 -3.66 5.09
#